data_AF-A0A0F9QNP6-F1
#
_entry.id   AF-A0A0F9QNP6-F1
#
_cell.length_a   1.000
_cell.length_b   1.000
_cell.length_c   1.000
_cell.angle_alpha   90.00
_cell.angle_beta   90.00
_cell.angle_gamma   90.00
#
_symmetry.space_group_name_H-M   'P 1'
#
loop_
_entity.id
_entity.type
_entity.pdbx_description
1 polymer ?
#
loop_
_entity_poly.entity_id
_entity_poly.type
_entity_poly.pdbx_seq_one_letter_code
_entity_poly.pdbx_strand_id
1 'polypeptide(L)' 'MNILTAKKIREMDERERERALIDLREEKMLLYSAQTGGGLSDNPEKAKLLRKQIARILTVKNEEKR' A
#
# COMPACT_ATOMS: atom_id res chain seq x y z
N MET A 1 -5.97 -8.59 -7.51
CA MET A 1 -5.01 -7.86 -6.65
C MET A 1 -5.01 -8.52 -5.28
N ASN A 2 -3.84 -8.89 -4.75
CA ASN A 2 -3.75 -9.58 -3.46
C ASN A 2 -3.89 -8.57 -2.31
N ILE A 3 -4.93 -8.68 -1.48
CA ILE A 3 -5.18 -7.75 -0.38
C ILE A 3 -4.29 -8.15 0.81
N LEU A 4 -3.42 -7.23 1.23
CA LEU A 4 -2.67 -7.39 2.49
C LEU A 4 -3.61 -7.24 3.68
N THR A 5 -3.84 -8.35 4.38
CA THR A 5 -4.58 -8.42 5.63
C THR A 5 -3.65 -8.11 6.81
N ALA A 6 -4.21 -7.66 7.93
CA ALA A 6 -3.42 -7.40 9.13
C ALA A 6 -2.70 -8.67 9.65
N LYS A 7 -3.34 -9.84 9.55
CA LYS A 7 -2.72 -11.13 9.91
C LYS A 7 -1.43 -11.36 9.11
N LYS A 8 -1.51 -11.24 7.78
CA LYS A 8 -0.35 -11.43 6.90
C LYS A 8 0.77 -10.41 7.17
N ILE A 9 0.41 -9.17 7.49
CA ILE A 9 1.40 -8.14 7.83
C ILE A 9 2.10 -8.47 9.16
N ARG A 10 1.38 -8.98 10.16
CA ARG A 10 1.98 -9.38 11.45
C ARG A 10 2.93 -10.58 11.32
N GLU A 11 2.70 -11.45 10.34
CA GLU A 11 3.59 -12.58 10.02
C GLU A 11 4.88 -12.14 9.31
N MET A 12 4.93 -10.93 8.74
CA MET A 12 6.12 -10.38 8.07
C MET A 12 7.15 -9.88 9.09
N ASP A 13 8.43 -9.95 8.74
CA ASP A 13 9.50 -9.24 9.44
C ASP A 13 9.51 -7.73 9.11
N GLU A 14 10.33 -6.95 9.84
CA GLU A 14 10.41 -5.49 9.64
C GLU A 14 10.83 -5.10 8.21
N ARG A 15 11.78 -5.83 7.61
CA ARG A 15 12.30 -5.55 6.26
C ARG A 15 11.28 -5.92 5.20
N GLU A 16 10.52 -6.99 5.40
CA GLU A 16 9.41 -7.39 4.54
C GLU A 16 8.30 -6.34 4.56
N ARG A 17 7.96 -5.81 5.74
CA ARG A 17 6.97 -4.72 5.85
C ARG A 17 7.44 -3.43 5.20
N GLU A 18 8.73 -3.10 5.32
CA GLU A 18 9.30 -1.92 4.67
C GLU A 18 9.26 -2.06 3.15
N ARG A 19 9.67 -3.21 2.61
CA ARG A 19 9.59 -3.49 1.18
C ARG A 19 8.15 -3.41 0.67
N ALA A 20 7.22 -4.10 1.34
CA ALA A 20 5.80 -4.04 0.98
C ALA A 20 5.22 -2.62 1.04
N LEU A 21 5.68 -1.78 1.98
CA LEU A 21 5.26 -0.38 2.06
C LEU A 21 5.80 0.46 0.91
N ILE A 22 7.05 0.24 0.50
CA ILE A 22 7.67 0.92 -0.65
C ILE A 22 6.92 0.54 -1.93
N ASP A 23 6.73 -0.76 -2.19
CA ASP A 23 6.05 -1.26 -3.39
C ASP A 23 4.65 -0.66 -3.55
N LEU A 24 3.86 -0.62 -2.46
CA LEU A 24 2.52 -0.02 -2.48
C LEU A 24 2.54 1.49 -2.72
N ARG A 25 3.58 2.19 -2.26
CA ARG A 25 3.73 3.64 -2.49
C ARG A 25 4.12 3.93 -3.94
N GLU A 26 5.01 3.13 -4.51
CA GLU A 26 5.38 3.21 -5.92
C GLU A 26 4.18 2.93 -6.83
N GLU A 27 3.42 1.87 -6.55
CA GLU A 27 2.21 1.55 -7.31
C GLU A 27 1.17 2.68 -7.23
N LYS A 28 1.02 3.29 -6.05
CA LYS A 28 0.15 4.47 -5.88
C LYS A 28 0.67 5.68 -6.67
N MET A 29 1.98 5.90 -6.71
CA MET A 29 2.59 7.00 -7.44
C MET A 29 2.37 6.85 -8.95
N LEU A 30 2.55 5.64 -9.49
CA LEU A 30 2.29 5.34 -10.90
C LEU A 30 0.82 5.58 -11.26
N LEU A 31 -0.10 5.15 -10.39
CA LEU A 31 -1.53 5.40 -10.59
C LEU A 31 -1.87 6.90 -10.57
N TYR A 32 -1.28 7.65 -9.63
CA TYR A 32 -1.45 9.09 -9.56
C TYR A 32 -0.90 9.80 -10.80
N SER A 33 0.29 9.40 -11.26
CA SER A 33 0.91 9.95 -12.47
C SER A 33 0.04 9.70 -13.71
N ALA A 34 -0.53 8.51 -13.85
CA ALA A 34 -1.45 8.20 -14.93
C ALA A 34 -2.72 9.05 -14.89
N GLN A 35 -3.29 9.29 -13.70
CA GLN A 35 -4.47 10.14 -13.49
C GLN A 35 -4.18 11.60 -13.85
N THR A 36 -3.04 12.15 -13.42
CA THR A 36 -2.71 13.57 -13.65
C THR A 36 -2.12 13.86 -15.02
N GLY A 37 -1.52 12.86 -15.66
CA GLY A 37 -0.83 12.99 -16.96
C GLY A 37 -1.74 12.95 -18.18
N GLY A 38 -3.07 12.98 -18.00
CA GLY A 38 -4.04 12.89 -19.09
C GLY A 38 -4.23 11.47 -19.66
N GLY A 39 -3.77 10.44 -18.95
CA GLY A 39 -3.99 9.04 -19.32
C GLY A 39 -5.45 8.64 -19.11
N LEU A 40 -5.98 7.84 -20.04
CA LEU A 40 -7.40 7.42 -20.06
C LEU A 40 -7.83 6.50 -18.92
N SER A 41 -6.90 6.06 -18.06
CA SER A 41 -7.15 5.02 -17.07
C SER A 41 -7.14 5.59 -15.66
N ASP A 42 -8.31 6.10 -15.23
CA ASP A 42 -8.58 6.33 -13.81
C ASP A 42 -9.07 5.01 -13.17
N ASN A 43 -8.46 4.61 -12.07
CA ASN A 43 -8.93 3.48 -11.26
C ASN A 43 -9.04 3.91 -9.78
N PRO A 44 -10.13 4.61 -9.41
CA PRO A 44 -10.30 5.14 -8.05
C PRO A 44 -10.44 4.03 -7.01
N GLU A 45 -10.95 2.85 -7.39
CA GLU A 45 -11.04 1.68 -6.52
C GLU A 45 -9.65 1.17 -6.14
N LYS A 46 -8.75 1.05 -7.11
CA LYS A 46 -7.35 0.67 -6.90
C LYS A 46 -6.65 1.69 -6.01
N ALA A 47 -6.84 2.99 -6.25
CA ALA A 47 -6.28 4.05 -5.39
C ALA A 47 -6.76 3.94 -3.93
N LYS A 48 -8.05 3.65 -3.74
CA LYS A 48 -8.64 3.43 -2.41
C LYS A 48 -8.06 2.19 -1.73
N LEU A 49 -7.86 1.10 -2.49
CA LEU A 49 -7.30 -0.14 -1.96
C LEU A 49 -5.85 0.02 -1.52
N LEU A 50 -5.01 0.66 -2.36
CA LEU A 50 -3.61 0.97 -2.05
C LEU A 50 -3.48 1.80 -0.77
N ARG A 51 -4.30 2.85 -0.62
CA ARG A 51 -4.33 3.67 0.61
C ARG A 51 -4.65 2.83 1.86
N LYS A 52 -5.62 1.92 1.77
CA LYS A 52 -5.99 1.03 2.88
C LYS A 52 -4.87 0.05 3.23
N GLN A 53 -4.17 -0.51 2.23
CA GLN A 53 -3.06 -1.44 2.48
C GLN A 53 -1.87 -0.74 3.12
N ILE A 54 -1.50 0.46 2.62
CA ILE A 54 -0.47 1.31 3.22
C ILE A 54 -0.81 1.62 4.68
N ALA A 55 -2.04 2.04 4.95
CA ALA A 55 -2.48 2.35 6.30
C ALA A 55 -2.35 1.15 7.25
N ARG A 56 -2.74 -0.06 6.82
CA ARG A 56 -2.59 -1.27 7.66
C ARG A 56 -1.14 -1.58 8.00
N ILE A 57 -0.21 -1.46 7.05
CA ILE A 57 1.21 -1.69 7.34
C ILE A 57 1.71 -0.69 8.39
N LEU A 58 1.40 0.60 8.21
CA LEU A 58 1.79 1.64 9.15
C LEU A 58 1.17 1.43 10.54
N THR A 59 -0.08 0.99 10.61
CA THR A 59 -0.75 0.65 11.87
C THR A 59 -0.01 -0.47 12.59
N VAL A 60 0.24 -1.61 11.93
CA VAL A 60 0.96 -2.75 12.56
C VAL A 60 2.38 -2.35 12.98
N LYS A 61 3.11 -1.61 12.13
CA LYS A 61 4.43 -1.08 12.50
C LYS A 61 4.40 -0.17 13.74
N ASN A 62 3.31 0.57 13.94
CA ASN A 62 3.15 1.42 15.12
C ASN A 62 2.69 0.62 16.35
N GLU A 63 1.87 -0.42 16.15
CA GLU A 63 1.47 -1.37 17.21
C GLU A 63 2.70 -2.07 17.81
N GLU A 64 3.66 -2.51 16.99
CA GLU A 64 4.85 -3.24 17.48
C GLU A 64 5.93 -2.37 18.11
N LYS A 65 5.90 -1.06 17.86
CA LYS A 65 6.83 -0.10 18.47
C LYS A 65 6.42 0.32 19.89
N ARG A 66 5.17 0.03 20.28
CA ARG A 66 4.60 0.37 21.59
C ARG A 66 4.72 -0.81 22.54
#